data_AF-F4RDC8-F1
#
_entry.id   AF-F4RDC8-F1
#
_cell.length_a   1.000
_cell.length_b   1.000
_cell.length_c   1.000
_cell.angle_alpha   90.00
_cell.angle_beta   90.00
_cell.angle_gamma   90.00
#
_symmetry.space_group_name_H-M   'P 1'
#
loop_
_entity.id
_entity.type
_entity.pdbx_description
1 polymer ?
#
loop_
_entity_poly.entity_id
_entity_poly.type
_entity_poly.pdbx_seq_one_letter_code
_entity_poly.pdbx_strand_id
1 'polypeptide(L)'
;MELLKSPSETISMFWEKNNGAILYKERYPMLISHIQKLLVSNPKTWAKRMLIIFEEIEAKRDTIDPCKQITLFQILIQMIKIYKLPINFMLVVWAESVKISEVVNIFGDNIPQSSLWEDKSLWNNELAKTEACYRDEIIKLTKKLSPGRELLEFVAMQENHAPYGIKLTDDWTPEEQKDLFEFWMTKRILPFWITLDPRLKNILETQFVQTSLIKVLQNFPDCHLKIGCGFKHWAETQLRDQSKTVLQYINSLDGGFNCGHSYMFDLVQELYPPYGLKLNQAITSTQRIEIVKFWATHIVIFTRMKSFGETEDLNEAINLLVINNFDETSEIMKTFLENENAFDENTSILAQFLASFINITKDKAQEEIS
;
A
#
# COMPACT_ATOMS: atom_id res chain seq x y z
N MET A 1 9.81 -18.26 36.59
CA MET A 1 9.05 -17.29 37.39
C MET A 1 9.85 -15.99 37.36
N GLU A 2 9.60 -15.12 36.38
CA GLU A 2 10.29 -13.82 36.31
C GLU A 2 9.77 -12.94 37.45
N LEU A 3 10.66 -12.44 38.30
CA LEU A 3 10.33 -11.50 39.35
C LEU A 3 9.68 -10.26 38.71
N LEU A 4 8.42 -9.99 39.06
CA LEU A 4 7.73 -8.77 38.69
C LEU A 4 8.52 -7.59 39.27
N LYS A 5 9.21 -6.85 38.40
CA LYS A 5 9.93 -5.63 38.80
C LYS A 5 8.93 -4.65 39.43
N SER A 6 9.35 -3.95 40.47
CA SER A 6 8.50 -2.93 41.08
C SER A 6 8.20 -1.82 40.07
N PRO A 7 7.06 -1.10 40.21
CA PRO A 7 6.74 0.04 39.36
C PRO A 7 7.85 1.10 39.31
N SER A 8 8.51 1.35 40.45
CA SER A 8 9.62 2.30 40.56
C SER A 8 10.85 1.83 39.77
N GLU A 9 11.23 0.55 39.88
CA GLU A 9 12.34 -0.02 39.11
C GLU A 9 12.05 0.00 37.60
N THR A 10 10.81 -0.27 37.21
CA THR A 10 10.40 -0.23 35.80
C THR A 10 10.56 1.18 35.21
N ILE A 11 10.15 2.20 35.97
CA ILE A 11 10.30 3.61 35.59
C ILE A 11 11.78 4.00 35.55
N SER A 12 12.55 3.72 36.60
CA SER A 12 13.98 4.05 36.65
C SER A 12 14.74 3.40 35.50
N MET A 13 14.54 2.10 35.26
CA MET A 13 15.18 1.40 34.15
C MET A 13 14.85 1.99 32.78
N PHE A 14 13.62 2.47 32.57
CA PHE A 14 13.25 3.12 31.32
C PHE A 14 14.03 4.43 31.14
N TRP A 15 14.05 5.30 32.16
CA TRP A 15 14.71 6.61 32.04
C TRP A 15 16.23 6.53 32.09
N GLU A 16 16.82 5.60 32.85
CA GLU A 16 18.28 5.42 32.97
C GLU A 16 18.90 4.81 31.71
N LYS A 17 18.17 3.95 30.99
CA LYS A 17 18.62 3.42 29.70
C LYS A 17 18.69 4.49 28.60
N ASN A 18 18.15 5.68 28.84
CA ASN A 18 18.33 6.84 27.98
C ASN A 18 19.34 7.78 28.61
N ASN A 19 20.58 7.80 28.12
CA ASN A 19 21.65 8.69 28.59
C ASN A 19 21.36 10.18 28.26
N GLY A 20 20.25 10.74 28.75
CA GLY A 20 19.88 12.15 28.57
C GLY A 20 19.36 12.54 27.18
N ALA A 21 19.06 11.60 26.28
CA ALA A 21 18.77 11.93 24.88
C ALA A 21 17.32 12.42 24.58
N ILE A 22 16.42 12.47 25.58
CA ILE A 22 15.05 12.97 25.37
C ILE A 22 15.02 14.47 25.59
N LEU A 23 14.89 15.19 24.48
CA LEU A 23 14.82 16.64 24.44
C LEU A 23 13.52 17.12 25.09
N TYR A 24 13.60 18.28 25.73
CA TYR A 24 12.47 19.01 26.34
C TYR A 24 11.69 18.25 27.42
N LYS A 25 12.17 17.10 27.90
CA LYS A 25 11.53 16.29 28.95
C LYS A 25 11.08 17.13 30.16
N GLU A 26 11.94 18.04 30.61
CA GLU A 26 11.70 18.89 31.78
C GLU A 26 10.61 19.95 31.55
N ARG A 27 10.36 20.35 30.29
CA ARG A 27 9.30 21.30 29.91
C ARG A 27 7.90 20.68 29.95
N TYR A 28 7.79 19.35 29.90
CA TYR A 28 6.51 18.66 29.74
C TYR A 28 6.22 17.63 30.86
N PRO A 29 6.22 18.03 32.15
CA PRO A 29 6.04 17.11 33.27
C PRO A 29 4.72 16.32 33.21
N MET A 30 3.65 16.89 32.65
CA MET A 30 2.38 16.20 32.46
C MET A 30 2.48 15.04 31.46
N LEU A 31 3.14 15.26 30.31
CA LEU A 31 3.41 14.19 29.35
C LEU A 31 4.22 13.07 30.00
N ILE A 32 5.27 13.44 30.73
CA ILE A 32 6.11 12.46 31.44
C ILE A 32 5.30 11.66 32.47
N SER A 33 4.40 12.32 33.21
CA SER A 33 3.49 11.64 34.13
C SER A 33 2.58 10.64 33.41
N HIS A 34 2.04 11.00 32.24
CA HIS A 34 1.19 10.11 31.44
C HIS A 34 1.97 8.88 30.94
N ILE A 35 3.20 9.08 30.47
CA ILE A 35 4.09 7.99 30.06
C ILE A 35 4.45 7.10 31.25
N GLN A 36 4.77 7.65 32.42
CA GLN A 36 5.04 6.86 33.61
C GLN A 36 3.84 6.00 34.01
N LYS A 37 2.63 6.59 33.99
CA LYS A 37 1.37 5.86 34.24
C LYS A 37 1.14 4.76 33.20
N LEU A 38 1.47 5.01 31.94
CA LEU A 38 1.40 4.01 30.87
C LEU A 38 2.33 2.82 31.18
N LEU A 39 3.62 3.10 31.45
CA LEU A 39 4.66 2.08 31.66
C LEU A 39 4.36 1.11 32.82
N VAL A 40 3.71 1.59 33.88
CA VAL A 40 3.35 0.75 35.05
C VAL A 40 1.95 0.14 34.93
N SER A 41 1.20 0.47 33.88
CA SER A 41 -0.16 -0.05 33.67
C SER A 41 -0.16 -1.42 32.97
N ASN A 42 -1.30 -2.10 33.00
CA ASN A 42 -1.50 -3.35 32.29
C ASN A 42 -1.28 -3.15 30.76
N PRO A 43 -0.39 -3.93 30.11
CA PRO A 43 -0.11 -3.85 28.67
C PRO A 43 -1.35 -3.94 27.78
N LYS A 44 -2.39 -4.67 28.20
CA LYS A 44 -3.67 -4.76 27.46
C LYS A 44 -4.39 -3.41 27.34
N THR A 45 -4.07 -2.44 28.20
CA THR A 45 -4.67 -1.10 28.21
C THR A 45 -3.80 -0.04 27.53
N TRP A 46 -2.60 -0.40 27.07
CA TRP A 46 -1.63 0.57 26.56
C TRP A 46 -2.13 1.29 25.31
N ALA A 47 -2.74 0.59 24.37
CA ALA A 47 -3.30 1.19 23.15
C ALA A 47 -4.29 2.33 23.48
N LYS A 48 -5.28 2.05 24.33
CA LYS A 48 -6.27 3.05 24.78
C LYS A 48 -5.63 4.24 25.50
N ARG A 49 -4.65 4.00 26.36
CA ARG A 49 -3.94 5.07 27.09
C ARG A 49 -3.07 5.92 26.16
N MET A 50 -2.50 5.31 25.12
CA MET A 50 -1.70 6.00 24.12
C MET A 50 -2.56 6.94 23.27
N LEU A 51 -3.76 6.52 22.91
CA LEU A 51 -4.72 7.40 22.21
C LEU A 51 -5.01 8.66 22.99
N ILE A 52 -5.26 8.55 24.30
CA ILE A 52 -5.49 9.72 25.16
C ILE A 52 -4.28 10.66 25.12
N ILE A 53 -3.05 10.13 25.12
CA ILE A 53 -1.84 10.95 25.02
C ILE A 53 -1.74 11.65 23.66
N PHE A 54 -2.06 10.97 22.55
CA PHE A 54 -2.10 11.58 21.22
C PHE A 54 -3.18 12.67 21.12
N GLU A 55 -4.40 12.39 21.59
CA GLU A 55 -5.49 13.36 21.65
C GLU A 55 -5.07 14.62 22.41
N GLU A 56 -4.43 14.50 23.57
CA GLU A 56 -3.94 15.65 24.35
C GLU A 56 -2.83 16.47 23.67
N ILE A 57 -2.12 15.88 22.70
CA ILE A 57 -1.06 16.52 21.94
C ILE A 57 -1.59 17.09 20.63
N GLU A 58 -2.69 16.56 20.10
CA GLU A 58 -3.35 17.01 18.87
C GLU A 58 -4.52 17.99 19.09
N ALA A 59 -5.18 17.97 20.25
CA ALA A 59 -6.51 18.58 20.48
C ALA A 59 -6.59 20.11 20.34
N LYS A 60 -5.52 20.80 19.95
CA LYS A 60 -5.53 22.25 19.72
C LYS A 60 -4.81 22.55 18.42
N ARG A 61 -5.54 22.51 17.30
CA ARG A 61 -5.03 22.85 15.95
C ARG A 61 -4.30 24.22 15.91
N ASP A 62 -4.69 25.15 16.79
CA ASP A 62 -4.08 26.48 16.90
C ASP A 62 -2.89 26.55 17.86
N THR A 63 -2.58 25.47 18.59
CA THR A 63 -1.46 25.42 19.57
C THR A 63 -0.69 24.09 19.48
N ILE A 64 -0.42 23.61 18.26
CA ILE A 64 0.53 22.50 18.09
C ILE A 64 1.86 22.92 18.70
N ASP A 65 2.37 22.10 19.62
CA ASP A 65 3.69 22.29 20.24
C ASP A 65 4.66 21.23 19.67
N PRO A 66 5.49 21.59 18.68
CA PRO A 66 6.43 20.66 18.05
C PRO A 66 7.42 20.06 19.04
N CYS A 67 7.86 20.82 20.05
CA CYS A 67 8.80 20.34 21.06
C CYS A 67 8.17 19.24 21.92
N LYS A 68 6.88 19.38 22.30
CA LYS A 68 6.13 18.34 23.02
C LYS A 68 6.00 17.06 22.19
N GLN A 69 5.74 17.19 20.89
CA GLN A 69 5.67 16.06 19.96
C GLN A 69 7.03 15.37 19.77
N ILE A 70 8.11 16.13 19.60
CA ILE A 70 9.49 15.61 19.57
C ILE A 70 9.76 14.76 20.83
N THR A 71 9.45 15.28 22.02
CA THR A 71 9.62 14.54 23.28
C THR A 71 8.85 13.22 23.26
N LEU A 72 7.59 13.22 22.80
CA LEU A 72 6.80 12.00 22.69
C LEU A 72 7.43 11.01 21.70
N PHE A 73 7.80 11.44 20.50
CA PHE A 73 8.40 10.59 19.47
C PHE A 73 9.68 9.90 19.96
N GLN A 74 10.56 10.65 20.63
CA GLN A 74 11.77 10.09 21.23
C GLN A 74 11.48 9.06 22.33
N ILE A 75 10.46 9.30 23.16
CA ILE A 75 9.98 8.34 24.16
C ILE A 75 9.46 7.07 23.47
N LEU A 76 8.66 7.20 22.41
CA LEU A 76 8.07 6.08 21.68
C LEU A 76 9.14 5.23 20.98
N ILE A 77 10.13 5.86 20.34
CA ILE A 77 11.30 5.18 19.77
C ILE A 77 12.09 4.42 20.85
N GLN A 78 12.17 4.96 22.06
CA GLN A 78 12.83 4.27 23.15
C GLN A 78 12.00 3.07 23.65
N MET A 79 10.68 3.23 23.76
CA MET A 79 9.79 2.17 24.23
C MET A 79 9.89 0.92 23.35
N ILE A 80 9.88 1.07 22.02
CA ILE A 80 9.99 -0.07 21.09
C ILE A 80 11.35 -0.77 21.14
N LYS A 81 12.42 -0.06 21.54
CA LYS A 81 13.76 -0.65 21.73
C LYS A 81 13.88 -1.45 23.03
N ILE A 82 13.14 -1.07 24.07
CA ILE A 82 13.29 -1.64 25.42
C ILE A 82 12.26 -2.75 25.69
N TYR A 83 11.05 -2.62 25.17
CA TYR A 83 9.94 -3.49 25.51
C TYR A 83 9.47 -4.31 24.31
N LYS A 84 8.99 -5.53 24.58
CA LYS A 84 8.17 -6.28 23.64
C LYS A 84 6.75 -5.71 23.68
N LEU A 85 6.46 -4.79 22.77
CA LEU A 85 5.20 -4.05 22.76
C LEU A 85 4.03 -4.92 22.26
N PRO A 86 2.82 -4.77 22.84
CA PRO A 86 1.60 -5.33 22.26
C PRO A 86 1.33 -4.74 20.87
N ILE A 87 0.90 -5.58 19.93
CA ILE A 87 0.68 -5.14 18.55
C ILE A 87 -0.36 -4.03 18.41
N ASN A 88 -1.45 -4.08 19.19
CA ASN A 88 -2.46 -3.01 19.25
C ASN A 88 -1.88 -1.65 19.65
N PHE A 89 -0.91 -1.64 20.58
CA PHE A 89 -0.23 -0.40 20.94
C PHE A 89 0.62 0.11 19.79
N MET A 90 1.33 -0.79 19.10
CA MET A 90 2.16 -0.40 17.96
C MET A 90 1.34 0.14 16.78
N LEU A 91 0.19 -0.47 16.49
CA LEU A 91 -0.74 -0.01 15.46
C LEU A 91 -1.24 1.40 15.76
N VAL A 92 -1.65 1.67 17.00
CA VAL A 92 -2.07 3.01 17.43
C VAL A 92 -0.95 4.04 17.22
N VAL A 93 0.27 3.72 17.67
CA VAL A 93 1.40 4.65 17.53
C VAL A 93 1.73 4.92 16.07
N TRP A 94 1.78 3.88 15.24
CA TRP A 94 2.03 4.02 13.81
C TRP A 94 0.94 4.86 13.13
N ALA A 95 -0.33 4.54 13.36
CA ALA A 95 -1.45 5.21 12.69
C ALA A 95 -1.59 6.68 13.10
N GLU A 96 -1.48 7.01 14.39
CA GLU A 96 -1.49 8.41 14.84
C GLU A 96 -0.27 9.18 14.33
N SER A 97 0.91 8.55 14.24
CA SER A 97 2.09 9.20 13.64
C SER A 97 1.86 9.53 12.16
N VAL A 98 1.32 8.58 11.38
CA VAL A 98 0.95 8.80 9.97
C VAL A 98 -0.05 9.95 9.83
N LYS A 99 -1.10 9.96 10.65
CA LYS A 99 -2.11 11.03 10.66
C LYS A 99 -1.50 12.40 10.97
N ILE A 100 -0.60 12.50 11.94
CA ILE A 100 0.13 13.75 12.26
C ILE A 100 0.94 14.23 11.04
N SER A 101 1.64 13.29 10.38
CA SER A 101 2.43 13.52 9.16
C SER A 101 1.57 14.08 8.02
N GLU A 102 0.40 13.50 7.79
CA GLU A 102 -0.54 13.93 6.76
C GLU A 102 -1.12 15.32 7.02
N VAL A 103 -1.55 15.60 8.26
CA VAL A 103 -2.05 16.94 8.63
C VAL A 103 -0.98 18.00 8.36
N VAL A 104 0.28 17.72 8.68
CA VAL A 104 1.37 18.68 8.40
C VAL A 104 1.68 18.80 6.91
N ASN A 105 1.60 17.72 6.12
CA ASN A 105 1.81 17.82 4.68
C ASN A 105 0.68 18.56 3.95
N ILE A 106 -0.57 18.40 4.39
CA ILE A 106 -1.74 19.03 3.77
C ILE A 106 -1.85 20.52 4.16
N PHE A 107 -1.56 20.85 5.41
CA PHE A 107 -1.75 22.21 5.94
C PHE A 107 -0.44 22.99 6.14
N GLY A 108 0.72 22.38 5.92
CA GLY A 108 2.04 22.88 6.32
C GLY A 108 2.48 24.22 5.74
N ASP A 109 1.90 24.63 4.62
CA ASP A 109 2.15 25.94 4.01
C ASP A 109 1.31 27.07 4.64
N ASN A 110 0.24 26.72 5.35
CA ASN A 110 -0.69 27.65 6.00
C ASN A 110 -0.56 27.69 7.53
N ILE A 111 0.34 26.91 8.13
CA ILE A 111 0.62 26.98 9.57
C ILE A 111 1.42 28.27 9.82
N PRO A 112 0.93 29.20 10.68
CA PRO A 112 1.67 30.42 10.99
C PRO A 112 3.08 30.07 11.43
N GLN A 113 4.09 30.68 10.79
CA GLN A 113 5.49 30.61 11.20
C GLN A 113 5.64 31.31 12.56
N SER A 114 5.23 30.65 13.64
CA SER A 114 5.64 31.02 14.99
C SER A 114 7.07 30.53 15.22
N SER A 115 7.81 31.21 16.09
CA SER A 115 9.15 30.83 16.54
C SER A 115 9.25 29.43 17.15
N LEU A 116 8.11 28.74 17.40
CA LEU A 116 8.07 27.36 17.88
C LEU A 116 8.43 26.32 16.81
N TRP A 117 8.55 26.71 15.54
CA TRP A 117 8.97 25.83 14.43
C TRP A 117 10.47 25.91 14.09
N GLU A 118 11.28 26.53 14.94
CA GLU A 118 12.76 26.54 14.81
C GLU A 118 13.33 25.12 14.66
N ASP A 119 12.64 24.13 15.23
CA ASP A 119 12.98 22.70 15.16
C ASP A 119 12.20 21.90 14.11
N LYS A 120 11.59 22.51 13.08
CA LYS A 120 10.80 21.78 12.07
C LYS A 120 11.54 20.59 11.44
N SER A 121 12.83 20.75 11.17
CA SER A 121 13.67 19.67 10.64
C SER A 121 13.83 18.51 11.64
N LEU A 122 14.07 18.84 12.91
CA LEU A 122 14.18 17.85 13.98
C LEU A 122 12.84 17.14 14.21
N TRP A 123 11.73 17.89 14.23
CA TRP A 123 10.39 17.36 14.35
C TRP A 123 10.07 16.36 13.22
N ASN A 124 10.31 16.75 11.96
CA ASN A 124 10.13 15.88 10.80
C ASN A 124 10.96 14.59 10.92
N ASN A 125 12.21 14.72 11.38
CA ASN A 125 13.12 13.59 11.55
C ASN A 125 12.64 12.62 12.64
N GLU A 126 12.25 13.12 13.81
CA GLU A 126 11.78 12.27 14.90
C GLU A 126 10.43 11.61 14.61
N LEU A 127 9.53 12.31 13.92
CA LEU A 127 8.29 11.72 13.41
C LEU A 127 8.58 10.59 12.42
N ALA A 128 9.40 10.86 11.39
CA ALA A 128 9.74 9.87 10.37
C ALA A 128 10.44 8.64 10.96
N LYS A 129 11.34 8.83 11.93
CA LYS A 129 11.99 7.73 12.68
C LYS A 129 10.97 6.91 13.47
N THR A 130 10.03 7.57 14.15
CA THR A 130 9.00 6.90 14.95
C THR A 130 8.12 6.05 14.04
N GLU A 131 7.58 6.63 12.96
CA GLU A 131 6.80 5.89 11.98
C GLU A 131 7.55 4.67 11.44
N ALA A 132 8.81 4.85 11.04
CA ALA A 132 9.62 3.77 10.49
C ALA A 132 9.85 2.64 11.50
N CYS A 133 10.23 2.98 12.73
CA CYS A 133 10.50 1.99 13.78
C CYS A 133 9.26 1.11 14.06
N TYR A 134 8.08 1.73 14.17
CA TYR A 134 6.85 1.01 14.47
C TYR A 134 6.34 0.22 13.26
N ARG A 135 6.37 0.81 12.06
CA ARG A 135 6.03 0.12 10.81
C ARG A 135 6.88 -1.14 10.62
N ASP A 136 8.20 -1.00 10.74
CA ASP A 136 9.12 -2.09 10.42
C ASP A 136 8.99 -3.24 11.45
N GLU A 137 8.74 -2.93 12.72
CA GLU A 137 8.48 -3.98 13.73
C GLU A 137 7.12 -4.67 13.54
N ILE A 138 6.07 -3.93 13.14
CA ILE A 138 4.77 -4.53 12.79
C ILE A 138 4.94 -5.48 11.60
N ILE A 139 5.58 -5.03 10.51
CA ILE A 139 5.85 -5.88 9.32
C ILE A 139 6.63 -7.13 9.73
N LYS A 140 7.68 -6.96 10.54
CA LYS A 140 8.49 -8.07 11.05
C LYS A 140 7.69 -9.07 11.88
N LEU A 141 6.71 -8.62 12.68
CA LEU A 141 5.81 -9.52 13.39
C LEU A 141 4.87 -10.24 12.43
N THR A 142 4.23 -9.50 11.50
CA THR A 142 3.29 -10.07 10.52
C THR A 142 3.96 -11.17 9.69
N LYS A 143 5.18 -10.95 9.21
CA LYS A 143 5.96 -11.96 8.45
C LYS A 143 6.24 -13.24 9.24
N LYS A 144 6.35 -13.14 10.57
CA LYS A 144 6.65 -14.29 11.45
C LYS A 144 5.43 -15.10 11.87
N LEU A 145 4.22 -14.60 11.63
CA LEU A 145 3.00 -15.31 12.00
C LEU A 145 2.92 -16.64 11.25
N SER A 146 2.69 -17.74 11.97
CA SER A 146 2.44 -19.02 11.30
C SER A 146 1.07 -19.02 10.60
N PRO A 147 0.93 -19.69 9.44
CA PRO A 147 -0.38 -19.97 8.88
C PRO A 147 -1.25 -20.72 9.91
N GLY A 148 -2.53 -20.35 10.02
CA GLY A 148 -3.47 -20.93 10.98
C GLY A 148 -3.83 -19.98 12.11
N ARG A 149 -3.84 -20.49 13.36
CA ARG A 149 -4.43 -19.78 14.50
C ARG A 149 -3.81 -18.40 14.76
N GLU A 150 -2.49 -18.28 14.70
CA GLU A 150 -1.81 -17.01 14.98
C GLU A 150 -2.18 -15.92 13.97
N LEU A 151 -2.20 -16.28 12.67
CA LEU A 151 -2.63 -15.36 11.62
C LEU A 151 -4.12 -15.01 11.74
N LEU A 152 -4.98 -16.01 12.00
CA LEU A 152 -6.42 -15.77 12.18
C LEU A 152 -6.71 -14.84 13.36
N GLU A 153 -6.02 -15.03 14.50
CA GLU A 153 -6.16 -14.15 15.66
C GLU A 153 -5.65 -12.73 15.34
N PHE A 154 -4.58 -12.61 14.54
CA PHE A 154 -4.07 -11.32 14.08
C PHE A 154 -5.06 -10.62 13.13
N VAL A 155 -5.60 -11.32 12.13
CA VAL A 155 -6.61 -10.79 11.20
C VAL A 155 -7.85 -10.35 11.96
N ALA A 156 -8.40 -11.21 12.83
CA ALA A 156 -9.56 -10.87 13.64
C ALA A 156 -9.28 -9.66 14.55
N MET A 157 -8.07 -9.53 15.08
CA MET A 157 -7.68 -8.34 15.84
C MET A 157 -7.64 -7.09 14.96
N GLN A 158 -7.08 -7.16 13.75
CA GLN A 158 -7.09 -6.05 12.79
C GLN A 158 -8.50 -5.61 12.41
N GLU A 159 -9.41 -6.54 12.14
CA GLU A 159 -10.80 -6.20 11.79
C GLU A 159 -11.55 -5.49 12.92
N ASN A 160 -11.29 -5.89 14.17
CA ASN A 160 -11.97 -5.37 15.34
C ASN A 160 -11.30 -4.11 15.92
N HIS A 161 -10.14 -3.71 15.41
CA HIS A 161 -9.37 -2.58 15.95
C HIS A 161 -9.71 -1.24 15.27
N ALA A 162 -10.97 -0.99 14.93
CA ALA A 162 -11.39 0.30 14.38
C ALA A 162 -11.02 1.47 15.33
N PRO A 163 -10.57 2.64 14.82
CA PRO A 163 -10.34 2.98 13.40
C PRO A 163 -8.95 2.59 12.85
N TYR A 164 -8.07 2.01 13.66
CA TYR A 164 -6.65 1.79 13.33
C TYR A 164 -6.32 0.46 12.66
N GLY A 165 -7.26 -0.46 12.72
CA GLY A 165 -7.13 -1.79 12.18
C GLY A 165 -7.38 -1.84 10.67
N ILE A 166 -6.69 -2.76 10.00
CA ILE A 166 -6.79 -2.94 8.54
C ILE A 166 -7.65 -4.15 8.24
N LYS A 167 -8.92 -3.92 7.88
CA LYS A 167 -9.81 -5.00 7.43
C LYS A 167 -9.62 -5.30 5.95
N LEU A 168 -9.02 -6.43 5.60
CA LEU A 168 -8.87 -6.85 4.20
C LEU A 168 -10.25 -7.08 3.54
N THR A 169 -10.31 -6.97 2.22
CA THR A 169 -11.57 -6.94 1.45
C THR A 169 -12.07 -8.31 1.02
N ASP A 170 -11.19 -9.30 0.95
CA ASP A 170 -11.49 -10.65 0.48
C ASP A 170 -10.76 -11.70 1.34
N ASP A 171 -11.11 -12.97 1.13
CA ASP A 171 -10.54 -14.15 1.80
C ASP A 171 -9.20 -14.56 1.16
N TRP A 172 -8.24 -13.62 1.17
CA TRP A 172 -6.90 -13.82 0.64
C TRP A 172 -6.18 -15.00 1.31
N THR A 173 -5.27 -15.65 0.59
CA THR A 173 -4.45 -16.72 1.17
C THR A 173 -3.56 -16.20 2.31
N PRO A 174 -3.10 -17.05 3.25
CA PRO A 174 -2.27 -16.61 4.37
C PRO A 174 -1.04 -15.78 3.97
N GLU A 175 -0.40 -16.14 2.87
CA GLU A 175 0.74 -15.42 2.31
C GLU A 175 0.34 -14.06 1.74
N GLU A 176 -0.73 -14.01 0.94
CA GLU A 176 -1.27 -12.76 0.39
C GLU A 176 -1.75 -11.81 1.49
N GLN A 177 -2.38 -12.32 2.54
CA GLN A 177 -2.79 -11.51 3.70
C GLN A 177 -1.59 -10.79 4.31
N LYS A 178 -0.48 -11.50 4.54
CA LYS A 178 0.75 -10.91 5.10
C LYS A 178 1.32 -9.82 4.19
N ASP A 179 1.38 -10.11 2.89
CA ASP A 179 1.90 -9.17 1.91
C ASP A 179 1.01 -7.92 1.79
N LEU A 180 -0.33 -8.09 1.88
CA LEU A 180 -1.29 -6.99 1.90
C LEU A 180 -1.19 -6.14 3.17
N PHE A 181 -1.00 -6.75 4.34
CA PHE A 181 -0.73 -5.99 5.56
C PHE A 181 0.57 -5.19 5.45
N GLU A 182 1.63 -5.78 4.90
CA GLU A 182 2.88 -5.05 4.64
C GLU A 182 2.68 -3.92 3.64
N PHE A 183 1.94 -4.17 2.56
CA PHE A 183 1.58 -3.17 1.57
C PHE A 183 0.91 -1.96 2.23
N TRP A 184 -0.14 -2.18 3.02
CA TRP A 184 -0.85 -1.09 3.68
C TRP A 184 -0.01 -0.35 4.73
N MET A 185 0.88 -1.06 5.46
CA MET A 185 1.78 -0.45 6.44
C MET A 185 2.85 0.44 5.78
N THR A 186 3.24 0.12 4.54
CA THR A 186 4.27 0.84 3.80
C THR A 186 3.71 2.04 3.05
N LYS A 187 2.46 1.97 2.60
CA LYS A 187 1.82 3.01 1.80
C LYS A 187 1.09 4.03 2.68
N ARG A 188 1.89 4.90 3.29
CA ARG A 188 1.53 5.98 4.25
C ARG A 188 0.22 6.72 3.95
N ILE A 189 -0.08 6.98 2.68
CA ILE A 189 -1.17 7.86 2.26
C ILE A 189 -2.54 7.16 2.35
N LEU A 190 -2.59 5.83 2.25
CA LEU A 190 -3.85 5.14 1.96
C LEU A 190 -4.79 4.89 3.16
N PRO A 191 -4.35 4.74 4.42
CA PRO A 191 -5.26 4.43 5.54
C PRO A 191 -6.40 5.44 5.72
N PHE A 192 -6.17 6.73 5.48
CA PHE A 192 -7.22 7.75 5.49
C PHE A 192 -8.21 7.57 4.32
N TRP A 193 -7.70 7.41 3.10
CA TRP A 193 -8.51 7.31 1.88
C TRP A 193 -9.32 6.01 1.76
N ILE A 194 -8.79 4.91 2.28
CA ILE A 194 -9.48 3.61 2.29
C ILE A 194 -10.78 3.66 3.08
N THR A 195 -10.85 4.48 4.14
CA THR A 195 -12.10 4.65 4.90
C THR A 195 -13.18 5.38 4.10
N LEU A 196 -12.79 6.12 3.06
CA LEU A 196 -13.69 6.91 2.23
C LEU A 196 -14.26 6.11 1.04
N ASP A 197 -13.53 5.12 0.50
CA ASP A 197 -14.03 4.23 -0.54
C ASP A 197 -13.55 2.76 -0.39
N PRO A 198 -14.39 1.89 0.20
CA PRO A 198 -14.11 0.46 0.30
C PRO A 198 -13.94 -0.26 -1.04
N ARG A 199 -14.52 0.26 -2.14
CA ARG A 199 -14.38 -0.35 -3.47
C ARG A 199 -12.99 -0.09 -4.04
N LEU A 200 -12.47 1.12 -3.87
CA LEU A 200 -11.10 1.46 -4.25
C LEU A 200 -10.08 0.62 -3.48
N LYS A 201 -10.35 0.36 -2.19
CA LYS A 201 -9.56 -0.59 -1.39
C LYS A 201 -9.51 -1.96 -2.04
N ASN A 202 -10.67 -2.52 -2.40
CA ASN A 202 -10.76 -3.86 -2.98
C ASN A 202 -9.92 -3.97 -4.27
N ILE A 203 -9.99 -2.96 -5.14
CA ILE A 203 -9.18 -2.92 -6.36
C ILE A 203 -7.70 -2.89 -6.04
N LEU A 204 -7.29 -2.10 -5.06
CA LEU A 204 -5.87 -1.99 -4.69
C LEU A 204 -5.32 -3.32 -4.19
N GLU A 205 -6.06 -4.00 -3.31
CA GLU A 205 -5.68 -5.34 -2.85
C GLU A 205 -5.65 -6.33 -4.01
N THR A 206 -6.67 -6.29 -4.87
CA THR A 206 -6.77 -7.15 -6.06
C THR A 206 -5.59 -6.93 -7.02
N GLN A 207 -5.31 -5.69 -7.41
CA GLN A 207 -4.20 -5.33 -8.29
C GLN A 207 -2.85 -5.70 -7.67
N PHE A 208 -2.73 -5.58 -6.35
CA PHE A 208 -1.52 -6.00 -5.63
C PHE A 208 -1.30 -7.50 -5.74
N VAL A 209 -2.33 -8.30 -5.45
CA VAL A 209 -2.27 -9.76 -5.56
C VAL A 209 -2.03 -10.20 -7.00
N GLN A 210 -2.72 -9.61 -7.98
CA GLN A 210 -2.48 -9.87 -9.40
C GLN A 210 -1.03 -9.60 -9.79
N THR A 211 -0.48 -8.45 -9.37
CA THR A 211 0.92 -8.09 -9.64
C THR A 211 1.88 -9.11 -9.04
N SER A 212 1.65 -9.53 -7.78
CA SER A 212 2.47 -10.55 -7.13
C SER A 212 2.38 -11.90 -7.83
N LEU A 213 1.19 -12.35 -8.23
CA LEU A 213 0.99 -13.59 -8.97
C LEU A 213 1.71 -13.58 -10.32
N ILE A 214 1.64 -12.47 -11.07
CA ILE A 214 2.37 -12.33 -12.33
C ILE A 214 3.88 -12.38 -12.08
N LYS A 215 4.41 -11.74 -11.02
CA LYS A 215 5.84 -11.86 -10.66
C LYS A 215 6.24 -13.31 -10.38
N VAL A 216 5.39 -14.06 -9.68
CA VAL A 216 5.67 -15.48 -9.40
C VAL A 216 5.69 -16.28 -10.70
N LEU A 217 4.72 -16.05 -11.60
CA LEU A 217 4.66 -16.70 -12.91
C LEU A 217 5.91 -16.44 -13.76
N GLN A 218 6.38 -15.19 -13.81
CA GLN A 218 7.55 -14.79 -14.58
C GLN A 218 8.85 -15.41 -14.06
N ASN A 219 8.94 -15.61 -12.74
CA ASN A 219 10.10 -16.26 -12.12
C ASN A 219 9.96 -17.79 -12.04
N PHE A 220 8.83 -18.34 -12.47
CA PHE A 220 8.60 -19.77 -12.42
C PHE A 220 9.43 -20.43 -13.53
N PRO A 221 10.32 -21.39 -13.20
CA PRO A 221 11.13 -22.06 -14.21
C PRO A 221 10.22 -22.74 -15.22
N ASP A 222 10.51 -22.56 -16.51
CA ASP A 222 9.83 -23.26 -17.60
C ASP A 222 10.07 -24.76 -17.46
N CYS A 223 9.26 -25.40 -16.63
CA CYS A 223 9.21 -26.84 -16.52
C CYS A 223 8.10 -27.32 -17.43
N HIS A 224 8.47 -28.00 -18.52
CA HIS A 224 7.56 -28.78 -19.38
C HIS A 224 6.88 -29.95 -18.63
N LEU A 225 6.95 -29.96 -17.30
CA LEU A 225 6.28 -30.91 -16.44
C LEU A 225 4.80 -30.52 -16.34
N LYS A 226 3.91 -31.51 -16.28
CA LYS A 226 2.46 -31.32 -16.14
C LYS A 226 2.07 -30.39 -14.98
N ILE A 227 2.89 -30.35 -13.93
CA ILE A 227 2.70 -29.47 -12.76
C ILE A 227 2.85 -27.99 -13.15
N GLY A 228 3.82 -27.66 -14.01
CA GLY A 228 4.02 -26.29 -14.50
C GLY A 228 2.87 -25.82 -15.39
N CYS A 229 2.37 -26.68 -16.28
CA CYS A 229 1.18 -26.38 -17.09
C CYS A 229 -0.06 -26.16 -16.20
N GLY A 230 -0.25 -27.00 -15.18
CA GLY A 230 -1.36 -26.84 -14.23
C GLY A 230 -1.27 -25.53 -13.44
N PHE A 231 -0.07 -25.14 -13.00
CA PHE A 231 0.15 -23.87 -12.30
C PHE A 231 -0.14 -22.66 -13.18
N LYS A 232 0.38 -22.62 -14.42
CA LYS A 232 0.12 -21.52 -15.37
C LYS A 232 -1.38 -21.37 -15.64
N HIS A 233 -2.08 -22.48 -15.90
CA HIS A 233 -3.53 -22.46 -16.13
C HIS A 233 -4.34 -21.99 -14.90
N TRP A 234 -3.97 -22.45 -13.70
CA TRP A 234 -4.58 -21.98 -12.46
C TRP A 234 -4.38 -20.46 -12.31
N ALA A 235 -3.17 -19.97 -12.51
CA ALA A 235 -2.85 -18.56 -12.36
C ALA A 235 -3.57 -17.69 -13.40
N GLU A 236 -3.68 -18.13 -14.66
CA GLU A 236 -4.49 -17.45 -15.68
C GLU A 236 -5.96 -17.33 -15.27
N THR A 237 -6.52 -18.39 -14.69
CA THR A 237 -7.90 -18.39 -14.18
C THR A 237 -8.05 -17.37 -13.05
N GLN A 238 -7.13 -17.38 -12.07
CA GLN A 238 -7.13 -16.42 -10.97
C GLN A 238 -7.02 -14.97 -11.45
N LEU A 239 -6.10 -14.69 -12.38
CA LEU A 239 -5.92 -13.35 -12.95
C LEU A 239 -7.18 -12.86 -13.67
N ARG A 240 -7.83 -13.73 -14.47
CA ARG A 240 -9.09 -13.40 -15.15
C ARG A 240 -10.22 -13.10 -14.16
N ASP A 241 -10.34 -13.92 -13.12
CA ASP A 241 -11.38 -13.73 -12.11
C ASP A 241 -11.17 -12.43 -11.33
N GLN A 242 -9.94 -12.16 -10.89
CA GLN A 242 -9.57 -10.91 -10.21
C GLN A 242 -9.75 -9.67 -11.11
N SER A 243 -9.46 -9.77 -12.41
CA SER A 243 -9.69 -8.68 -13.36
C SER A 243 -11.16 -8.27 -13.48
N LYS A 244 -12.11 -9.16 -13.20
CA LYS A 244 -13.54 -8.81 -13.18
C LYS A 244 -13.81 -7.75 -12.11
N THR A 245 -13.17 -7.82 -10.95
CA THR A 245 -13.29 -6.82 -9.88
C THR A 245 -12.82 -5.44 -10.35
N VAL A 246 -11.67 -5.38 -11.03
CA VAL A 246 -11.13 -4.13 -11.58
C VAL A 246 -12.07 -3.53 -12.63
N LEU A 247 -12.53 -4.36 -13.59
CA LEU A 247 -13.44 -3.92 -14.64
C LEU A 247 -14.80 -3.47 -14.11
N GLN A 248 -15.35 -4.17 -13.11
CA GLN A 248 -16.60 -3.78 -12.46
C GLN A 248 -16.50 -2.39 -11.82
N TYR A 249 -15.39 -2.08 -11.16
CA TYR A 249 -15.19 -0.74 -10.62
C TYR A 249 -15.05 0.31 -11.71
N ILE A 250 -14.22 0.06 -12.72
CA ILE A 250 -14.05 1.00 -13.85
C ILE A 250 -15.40 1.32 -14.50
N ASN A 251 -16.21 0.29 -14.78
CA ASN A 251 -17.55 0.48 -15.34
C ASN A 251 -18.48 1.26 -14.39
N SER A 252 -18.23 1.23 -13.08
CA SER A 252 -18.97 2.05 -12.11
C SER A 252 -18.55 3.53 -12.11
N LEU A 253 -17.38 3.86 -12.65
CA LEU A 253 -16.93 5.24 -12.87
C LEU A 253 -17.57 5.87 -14.12
N ASP A 254 -17.89 5.05 -15.14
CA ASP A 254 -18.50 5.48 -16.41
C ASP A 254 -19.95 6.00 -16.25
N GLY A 255 -20.59 5.78 -15.09
CA GLY A 255 -22.02 6.06 -14.83
C GLY A 255 -22.41 7.49 -14.42
N GLY A 256 -21.49 8.46 -14.51
CA GLY A 256 -21.75 9.86 -14.20
C GLY A 256 -20.71 10.45 -13.25
N PHE A 257 -20.18 11.62 -13.64
CA PHE A 257 -19.14 12.42 -12.99
C PHE A 257 -19.26 12.50 -11.45
N ASN A 258 -18.81 11.46 -10.75
CA ASN A 258 -18.37 11.56 -9.36
C ASN A 258 -16.89 11.96 -9.39
N CYS A 259 -16.62 13.24 -9.66
CA CYS A 259 -15.27 13.79 -9.83
C CYS A 259 -14.29 13.38 -8.71
N GLY A 260 -14.81 13.18 -7.49
CA GLY A 260 -14.02 12.70 -6.36
C GLY A 260 -13.51 11.26 -6.50
N HIS A 261 -14.31 10.32 -7.02
CA HIS A 261 -13.90 8.91 -7.13
C HIS A 261 -12.90 8.68 -8.27
N SER A 262 -13.08 9.39 -9.40
CA SER A 262 -12.11 9.36 -10.50
C SER A 262 -10.77 9.95 -10.06
N TYR A 263 -10.78 11.11 -9.39
CA TYR A 263 -9.55 11.72 -8.87
C TYR A 263 -8.81 10.79 -7.89
N MET A 264 -9.55 10.14 -7.00
CA MET A 264 -8.99 9.18 -6.05
C MET A 264 -8.40 7.96 -6.74
N PHE A 265 -9.09 7.42 -7.74
CA PHE A 265 -8.56 6.33 -8.56
C PHE A 265 -7.27 6.76 -9.26
N ASP A 266 -7.24 7.93 -9.90
CA ASP A 266 -6.05 8.42 -10.60
C ASP A 266 -4.85 8.56 -9.67
N LEU A 267 -5.02 9.27 -8.55
CA LEU A 267 -3.98 9.46 -7.54
C LEU A 267 -3.41 8.12 -7.07
N VAL A 268 -4.29 7.14 -6.87
CA VAL A 268 -3.90 5.80 -6.44
C VAL A 268 -3.13 5.06 -7.52
N GLN A 269 -3.58 5.09 -8.78
CA GLN A 269 -2.87 4.43 -9.88
C GLN A 269 -1.49 5.07 -10.15
N GLU A 270 -1.31 6.35 -9.83
CA GLU A 270 -0.01 7.03 -9.84
C GLU A 270 0.94 6.49 -8.77
N LEU A 271 0.41 6.29 -7.55
CA LEU A 271 1.18 5.78 -6.41
C LEU A 271 1.43 4.27 -6.50
N TYR A 272 0.50 3.55 -7.13
CA TYR A 272 0.53 2.11 -7.31
C TYR A 272 0.10 1.76 -8.73
N PRO A 273 1.06 1.77 -9.68
CA PRO A 273 0.76 1.45 -11.05
C PRO A 273 0.30 -0.01 -11.18
N PRO A 274 -0.81 -0.27 -11.89
CA PRO A 274 -1.41 -1.58 -11.94
C PRO A 274 -0.52 -2.55 -12.69
N TYR A 275 -0.48 -3.80 -12.22
CA TYR A 275 0.31 -4.86 -12.85
C TYR A 275 1.80 -4.48 -12.99
N GLY A 276 2.33 -3.60 -12.14
CA GLY A 276 3.70 -3.10 -12.26
C GLY A 276 4.01 -2.32 -13.54
N LEU A 277 3.02 -1.95 -14.34
CA LEU A 277 3.19 -1.13 -15.55
C LEU A 277 3.40 0.32 -15.17
N LYS A 278 4.42 1.00 -15.71
CA LYS A 278 4.52 2.45 -15.57
C LYS A 278 3.51 3.13 -16.50
N LEU A 279 2.77 4.08 -15.96
CA LEU A 279 1.88 4.95 -16.72
C LEU A 279 2.51 6.32 -16.84
N ASN A 280 2.46 6.90 -18.05
CA ASN A 280 2.97 8.23 -18.31
C ASN A 280 2.18 9.27 -17.50
N GLN A 281 2.89 10.21 -16.85
CA GLN A 281 2.28 11.24 -16.01
C GLN A 281 1.51 12.30 -16.83
N ALA A 282 1.76 12.40 -18.15
CA ALA A 282 1.14 13.39 -19.02
C ALA A 282 -0.25 12.99 -19.56
N ILE A 283 -0.83 11.86 -19.13
CA ILE A 283 -2.15 11.39 -19.58
C ILE A 283 -3.29 11.93 -18.70
N THR A 284 -4.46 12.12 -19.31
CA THR A 284 -5.69 12.49 -18.60
C THR A 284 -6.26 11.31 -17.79
N SER A 285 -7.13 11.61 -16.82
CA SER A 285 -7.89 10.62 -16.05
C SER A 285 -8.61 9.59 -16.92
N THR A 286 -9.30 10.06 -17.97
CA THR A 286 -10.03 9.19 -18.90
C THR A 286 -9.09 8.23 -19.62
N GLN A 287 -7.98 8.73 -20.16
CA GLN A 287 -6.96 7.91 -20.82
C GLN A 287 -6.34 6.89 -19.86
N ARG A 288 -6.12 7.28 -18.59
CA ARG A 288 -5.63 6.36 -17.56
C ARG A 288 -6.62 5.24 -17.33
N ILE A 289 -7.89 5.55 -17.15
CA ILE A 289 -8.96 4.56 -16.98
C ILE A 289 -9.01 3.60 -18.18
N GLU A 290 -8.94 4.12 -19.41
CA GLU A 290 -8.92 3.32 -20.64
C GLU A 290 -7.72 2.37 -20.68
N ILE A 291 -6.52 2.84 -20.34
CA ILE A 291 -5.33 1.99 -20.27
C ILE A 291 -5.49 0.88 -19.23
N VAL A 292 -5.94 1.22 -18.00
CA VAL A 292 -6.15 0.20 -16.96
C VAL A 292 -7.24 -0.79 -17.39
N LYS A 293 -8.31 -0.33 -18.02
CA LYS A 293 -9.39 -1.15 -18.57
C LYS A 293 -8.87 -2.11 -19.64
N PHE A 294 -8.02 -1.64 -20.54
CA PHE A 294 -7.40 -2.45 -21.58
C PHE A 294 -6.57 -3.59 -20.97
N TRP A 295 -5.65 -3.27 -20.07
CA TRP A 295 -4.79 -4.28 -19.44
C TRP A 295 -5.56 -5.24 -18.52
N ALA A 296 -6.60 -4.76 -17.83
CA ALA A 296 -7.49 -5.62 -17.04
C ALA A 296 -8.26 -6.61 -17.95
N THR A 297 -8.73 -6.15 -19.11
CA THR A 297 -9.43 -6.98 -20.11
C THR A 297 -8.52 -8.07 -20.67
N HIS A 298 -7.27 -7.70 -20.97
CA HIS A 298 -6.29 -8.57 -21.63
C HIS A 298 -5.24 -9.13 -20.68
N ILE A 299 -5.58 -9.29 -19.38
CA ILE A 299 -4.65 -9.64 -18.29
C ILE A 299 -3.82 -10.91 -18.55
N VAL A 300 -4.34 -11.82 -19.39
CA VAL A 300 -3.61 -13.06 -19.72
C VAL A 300 -2.36 -12.83 -20.55
N ILE A 301 -2.17 -11.67 -21.18
CA ILE A 301 -0.92 -11.41 -21.87
C ILE A 301 0.28 -11.42 -20.91
N PHE A 302 0.06 -11.08 -19.64
CA PHE A 302 1.11 -11.08 -18.62
C PHE A 302 1.63 -12.48 -18.29
N THR A 303 0.85 -13.54 -18.53
CA THR A 303 1.33 -14.93 -18.34
C THR A 303 2.29 -15.37 -19.44
N ARG A 304 2.33 -14.60 -20.55
CA ARG A 304 3.19 -14.83 -21.71
C ARG A 304 4.38 -13.87 -21.78
N MET A 305 4.42 -12.85 -20.92
CA MET A 305 5.57 -11.94 -20.79
C MET A 305 6.65 -12.60 -19.94
N LYS A 306 7.93 -12.54 -20.36
CA LYS A 306 9.03 -13.10 -19.53
C LYS A 306 9.35 -12.23 -18.33
N SER A 307 9.15 -10.91 -18.43
CA SER A 307 9.33 -9.97 -17.33
C SER A 307 8.40 -8.77 -17.48
N PHE A 308 8.13 -8.08 -16.37
CA PHE A 308 7.58 -6.73 -16.43
C PHE A 308 8.57 -5.82 -17.16
N GLY A 309 8.16 -5.28 -18.32
CA GLY A 309 8.96 -4.32 -19.06
C GLY A 309 9.95 -4.92 -20.06
N GLU A 310 9.60 -6.00 -20.77
CA GLU A 310 10.37 -6.45 -21.97
C GLU A 310 10.54 -5.36 -23.05
N THR A 311 9.86 -4.22 -22.94
CA THR A 311 10.50 -2.89 -23.00
C THR A 311 9.49 -1.86 -22.50
N GLU A 312 9.93 -0.94 -21.64
CA GLU A 312 9.11 0.21 -21.19
C GLU A 312 8.51 0.95 -22.40
N ASP A 313 9.29 1.04 -23.48
CA ASP A 313 8.89 1.64 -24.75
C ASP A 313 7.77 0.87 -25.48
N LEU A 314 7.71 -0.46 -25.43
CA LEU A 314 6.63 -1.23 -26.08
C LEU A 314 5.33 -1.08 -25.29
N ASN A 315 5.40 -1.04 -23.96
CA ASN A 315 4.23 -0.74 -23.14
C ASN A 315 3.70 0.67 -23.46
N GLU A 316 4.58 1.66 -23.55
CA GLU A 316 4.18 3.02 -23.92
C GLU A 316 3.59 3.09 -25.32
N ALA A 317 4.17 2.39 -26.30
CA ALA A 317 3.61 2.31 -27.64
C ALA A 317 2.19 1.72 -27.65
N ILE A 318 1.94 0.65 -26.89
CA ILE A 318 0.61 0.06 -26.76
C ILE A 318 -0.34 1.01 -26.04
N ASN A 319 0.09 1.68 -24.98
CA ASN A 319 -0.71 2.69 -24.28
C ASN A 319 -1.14 3.82 -25.24
N LEU A 320 -0.24 4.28 -26.13
CA LEU A 320 -0.57 5.26 -27.16
C LEU A 320 -1.60 4.72 -28.17
N LEU A 321 -1.51 3.46 -28.57
CA LEU A 321 -2.52 2.83 -29.44
C LEU A 321 -3.89 2.79 -28.74
N VAL A 322 -3.93 2.42 -27.46
CA VAL A 322 -5.15 2.40 -26.65
C VAL A 322 -5.78 3.79 -26.55
N ILE A 323 -4.97 4.82 -26.27
CA ILE A 323 -5.43 6.21 -26.20
C ILE A 323 -6.02 6.68 -27.55
N ASN A 324 -5.41 6.26 -28.66
CA ASN A 324 -5.86 6.66 -29.99
C ASN A 324 -7.13 5.95 -30.43
N ASN A 325 -7.23 4.63 -30.17
CA ASN A 325 -8.39 3.82 -30.55
C ASN A 325 -8.52 2.58 -29.64
N PHE A 326 -9.24 2.71 -28.52
CA PHE A 326 -9.44 1.64 -27.56
C PHE A 326 -10.09 0.40 -28.20
N ASP A 327 -11.19 0.58 -28.93
CA ASP A 327 -11.99 -0.53 -29.45
C ASP A 327 -11.20 -1.36 -30.47
N GLU A 328 -10.53 -0.70 -31.42
CA GLU A 328 -9.71 -1.38 -32.41
C GLU A 328 -8.52 -2.12 -31.77
N THR A 329 -7.80 -1.44 -30.86
CA THR A 329 -6.65 -2.04 -30.18
C THR A 329 -7.06 -3.24 -29.34
N SER A 330 -8.22 -3.15 -28.68
CA SER A 330 -8.77 -4.23 -27.87
C SER A 330 -9.16 -5.44 -28.72
N GLU A 331 -9.83 -5.24 -29.87
CA GLU A 331 -10.25 -6.35 -30.74
C GLU A 331 -9.05 -7.03 -31.41
N ILE A 332 -8.04 -6.24 -31.82
CA ILE A 332 -6.78 -6.80 -32.35
C ILE A 332 -6.04 -7.59 -31.26
N MET A 333 -5.95 -7.08 -30.03
CA MET A 333 -5.32 -7.79 -28.91
C MET A 333 -6.03 -9.11 -28.62
N LYS A 334 -7.37 -9.10 -28.59
CA LYS A 334 -8.17 -10.32 -28.44
C LYS A 334 -7.87 -11.34 -29.54
N THR A 335 -7.90 -10.93 -30.80
CA THR A 335 -7.59 -11.79 -31.95
C THR A 335 -6.17 -12.33 -31.87
N PHE A 336 -5.21 -11.51 -31.46
CA PHE A 336 -3.82 -11.90 -31.26
C PHE A 336 -3.70 -12.98 -30.17
N LEU A 337 -4.37 -12.82 -29.03
CA LEU A 337 -4.32 -13.75 -27.90
C LEU A 337 -5.03 -15.09 -28.18
N GLU A 338 -5.99 -15.12 -29.11
CA GLU A 338 -6.69 -16.34 -29.56
C GLU A 338 -5.84 -17.22 -30.50
N ASN A 339 -4.83 -16.64 -31.16
CA ASN A 339 -3.95 -17.34 -32.11
C ASN A 339 -2.72 -17.98 -31.43
N GLU A 340 -2.95 -18.84 -30.42
CA GLU A 340 -1.90 -19.37 -29.52
C GLU A 340 -0.77 -20.16 -30.17
N ASN A 341 -1.00 -20.74 -31.36
CA ASN A 341 -0.03 -21.65 -32.01
C ASN A 341 1.12 -20.95 -32.74
N ALA A 342 1.14 -19.61 -32.77
CA ALA A 342 2.05 -18.82 -33.60
C ALA A 342 3.10 -18.01 -32.83
N PHE A 343 3.16 -18.11 -31.50
CA PHE A 343 4.08 -17.29 -30.71
C PHE A 343 5.52 -17.79 -30.77
N ASP A 344 6.43 -16.90 -31.12
CA ASP A 344 7.87 -17.16 -31.06
C ASP A 344 8.39 -16.91 -29.64
N GLU A 345 8.93 -17.95 -28.99
CA GLU A 345 9.51 -17.85 -27.65
C GLU A 345 10.73 -16.91 -27.59
N ASN A 346 11.38 -16.62 -28.72
CA ASN A 346 12.56 -15.76 -28.76
C ASN A 346 12.25 -14.26 -28.86
N THR A 347 11.00 -13.91 -29.20
CA THR A 347 10.58 -12.53 -29.41
C THR A 347 9.62 -12.09 -28.29
N SER A 348 9.75 -10.87 -27.79
CA SER A 348 8.80 -10.36 -26.78
C SER A 348 7.37 -10.42 -27.28
N ILE A 349 6.45 -10.88 -26.43
CA ILE A 349 5.04 -11.00 -26.79
C ILE A 349 4.42 -9.65 -27.17
N LEU A 350 4.88 -8.55 -26.56
CA LEU A 350 4.40 -7.20 -26.89
C LEU A 350 4.92 -6.75 -28.27
N ALA A 351 6.13 -7.14 -28.65
CA ALA A 351 6.67 -6.85 -29.98
C ALA A 351 5.91 -7.64 -31.07
N GLN A 352 5.59 -8.90 -30.78
CA GLN A 352 4.76 -9.73 -31.67
C GLN A 352 3.35 -9.14 -31.83
N PHE A 353 2.75 -8.64 -30.73
CA PHE A 353 1.47 -7.95 -30.79
C PHE A 353 1.55 -6.70 -31.68
N LEU A 354 2.55 -5.83 -31.49
CA LEU A 354 2.71 -4.62 -32.30
C LEU A 354 2.93 -4.93 -33.79
N ALA A 355 3.68 -5.99 -34.12
CA ALA A 355 3.82 -6.44 -35.50
C ALA A 355 2.48 -6.93 -36.08
N SER A 356 1.70 -7.70 -35.31
CA SER A 356 0.37 -8.14 -35.70
C SER A 356 -0.59 -6.96 -35.93
N PHE A 357 -0.56 -5.96 -35.04
CA PHE A 357 -1.34 -4.74 -35.14
C PHE A 357 -1.04 -3.98 -36.44
N ILE A 358 0.25 -3.79 -36.78
CA ILE A 358 0.67 -3.12 -38.02
C ILE A 358 0.18 -3.87 -39.26
N ASN A 359 0.23 -5.20 -39.26
CA ASN A 359 -0.20 -5.99 -40.41
C ASN A 359 -1.72 -5.91 -40.61
N ILE A 360 -2.50 -6.14 -39.56
CA ILE A 360 -3.97 -6.13 -39.62
C ILE A 360 -4.48 -4.73 -40.04
N THR A 361 -3.89 -3.66 -39.52
CA THR A 361 -4.29 -2.29 -39.89
C THR A 361 -3.94 -1.94 -41.33
N LYS A 362 -2.81 -2.43 -41.86
CA LYS A 362 -2.46 -2.28 -43.29
C LYS A 362 -3.42 -3.02 -44.20
N ASP A 363 -3.79 -4.25 -43.85
CA ASP A 363 -4.68 -5.08 -44.65
C ASP A 363 -6.07 -4.43 -44.74
N LYS A 364 -6.62 -3.95 -43.62
CA LYS A 364 -7.88 -3.17 -43.59
C LYS A 364 -7.80 -1.92 -44.47
N ALA A 365 -6.71 -1.18 -44.40
CA ALA A 365 -6.54 0.03 -45.22
C ALA A 365 -6.48 -0.28 -46.72
N GLN A 366 -5.98 -1.45 -47.12
CA GLN A 366 -5.97 -1.89 -48.53
C GLN A 366 -7.35 -2.36 -49.00
N GLU A 367 -8.13 -2.99 -48.12
CA GLU A 367 -9.51 -3.38 -48.39
C GLU A 367 -10.45 -2.18 -48.55
N GLU A 368 -10.25 -1.09 -47.81
CA GLU A 368 -11.05 0.15 -47.94
C GLU A 368 -10.75 0.96 -49.20
N ILE A 369 -9.59 0.73 -49.84
CA ILE A 369 -9.17 1.40 -51.08
C ILE A 369 -9.62 0.61 -52.32
N SER A 370 -9.98 -0.68 -52.16
CA SER A 370 -10.41 -1.59 -53.22
C SER A 370 -11.93 -1.59 -53.37
#